data_AF-A0A2V8S9S8-F1
#
_entry.id   AF-A0A2V8S9S8-F1
#
_cell.length_a   1.000
_cell.length_b   1.000
_cell.length_c   1.000
_cell.angle_alpha   90.00
_cell.angle_beta   90.00
_cell.angle_gamma   90.00
#
_symmetry.space_group_name_H-M   'P 1'
#
loop_
_entity.id
_entity.type
_entity.pdbx_description
1 polymer ?
#
loop_
_entity_poly.entity_id
_entity_poly.type
_entity_poly.pdbx_seq_one_letter_code
_entity_poly.pdbx_strand_id
1 'polypeptide(L)' 'MSMKSIPHVPLRARGAIAVTGAASGIGAATTARLIARGHNVITVDLHDAEITCDLGTVVGRRHAL' A
#
# COMPACT_ATOMS: atom_id res chain seq x y z
N MET A 1 -21.20 -19.97 -15.91
CA MET A 1 -20.70 -18.60 -16.21
C MET A 1 -19.22 -18.58 -15.86
N SER A 2 -18.35 -18.76 -16.85
CA SER A 2 -16.92 -19.07 -16.63
C SER A 2 -16.16 -17.81 -16.22
N MET A 3 -15.72 -17.76 -14.97
CA MET A 3 -14.88 -16.69 -14.44
C MET A 3 -13.48 -16.86 -15.03
N LYS A 4 -13.19 -16.15 -16.12
CA LYS A 4 -11.86 -16.16 -16.76
C LYS A 4 -10.82 -15.79 -15.70
N SER A 5 -9.91 -16.71 -15.40
CA SER A 5 -8.77 -16.41 -14.54
C SER A 5 -7.94 -15.30 -15.19
N ILE A 6 -7.77 -14.20 -14.47
CA ILE A 6 -6.86 -13.14 -14.89
C ILE A 6 -5.44 -13.73 -14.76
N PRO A 7 -4.62 -13.72 -15.81
CA PRO A 7 -3.26 -14.24 -15.72
C PRO A 7 -2.48 -13.42 -14.67
N HIS A 8 -2.09 -14.08 -13.58
CA HIS A 8 -1.17 -13.53 -12.61
C HIS A 8 0.21 -13.46 -13.26
N VAL A 9 0.59 -12.27 -13.74
CA VAL A 9 1.96 -12.01 -14.15
C VAL A 9 2.85 -12.19 -12.91
N PRO A 10 3.84 -13.09 -12.91
CA PRO A 10 4.73 -13.24 -11.78
C PRO A 10 5.59 -11.97 -11.68
N LEU A 11 5.26 -11.11 -10.69
CA LEU A 11 6.11 -9.99 -10.31
C LEU A 11 7.46 -10.57 -9.87
N ARG A 12 8.47 -10.44 -10.73
CA ARG A 12 9.85 -10.71 -10.34
C ARG A 12 10.24 -9.70 -9.25
N ALA A 13 10.89 -10.23 -8.21
CA ALA A 13 11.38 -9.58 -6.99
C ALA A 13 10.34 -9.32 -5.89
N ARG A 14 10.67 -9.79 -4.68
CA ARG A 14 9.97 -9.64 -3.40
C ARG A 14 10.02 -8.18 -2.91
N GLY A 15 9.61 -7.22 -3.73
CA GLY A 15 9.60 -5.80 -3.36
C GLY A 15 8.48 -5.48 -2.36
N ALA A 16 8.75 -4.56 -1.44
CA ALA A 16 7.72 -3.96 -0.60
C ALA A 16 6.87 -2.97 -1.42
N ILE A 17 5.57 -2.90 -1.15
CA ILE A 17 4.66 -1.93 -1.75
C ILE A 17 4.34 -0.87 -0.71
N ALA A 18 4.71 0.38 -0.98
CA ALA A 18 4.29 1.51 -0.14
C ALA A 18 2.88 1.97 -0.54
N VAL A 19 1.99 2.16 0.43
CA VAL A 19 0.64 2.71 0.21
C VAL A 19 0.46 3.96 1.06
N THR A 20 0.28 5.11 0.40
CA THR A 20 -0.07 6.39 1.05
C THR A 20 -1.58 6.55 1.19
N GLY A 21 -2.05 7.24 2.22
CA GLY A 21 -3.49 7.34 2.49
C GLY A 21 -4.09 6.01 2.97
N ALA A 22 -3.29 5.19 3.64
CA ALA A 22 -3.60 3.82 4.01
C ALA A 22 -4.63 3.66 5.15
N ALA A 23 -4.93 4.72 5.90
CA ALA A 23 -5.79 4.66 7.09
C ALA A 23 -7.28 4.61 6.76
N SER A 24 -7.70 5.06 5.56
CA SER A 24 -9.12 5.11 5.21
C SER A 24 -9.41 4.89 3.72
N GLY A 25 -10.70 4.76 3.39
CA GLY A 25 -11.21 4.75 2.03
C GLY A 25 -10.51 3.76 1.09
N ILE A 26 -10.10 4.27 -0.08
CA ILE A 26 -9.47 3.47 -1.14
C ILE A 26 -8.10 2.94 -0.70
N GLY A 27 -7.33 3.70 0.07
CA GLY A 27 -6.01 3.27 0.52
C GLY A 27 -6.09 2.10 1.49
N ALA A 28 -6.97 2.16 2.49
CA ALA A 28 -7.23 1.04 3.40
C ALA A 28 -7.71 -0.22 2.66
N ALA A 29 -8.67 -0.08 1.74
CA ALA A 29 -9.16 -1.20 0.93
C ALA A 29 -8.05 -1.80 0.04
N THR A 30 -7.18 -0.96 -0.51
CA THR A 30 -6.03 -1.38 -1.34
C THR A 30 -4.99 -2.12 -0.52
N THR A 31 -4.62 -1.57 0.65
CA THR A 31 -3.72 -2.21 1.63
C THR A 31 -4.23 -3.60 2.00
N ALA A 32 -5.50 -3.72 2.40
CA ALA A 32 -6.12 -5.01 2.75
C ALA A 32 -6.06 -6.01 1.57
N ARG A 33 -6.35 -5.56 0.35
CA ARG A 33 -6.30 -6.38 -0.85
C ARG A 33 -4.90 -6.82 -1.23
N LEU A 34 -3.88 -5.99 -1.00
CA LEU A 34 -2.48 -6.33 -1.26
C LEU A 34 -1.95 -7.33 -0.22
N ILE A 35 -2.24 -7.10 1.06
CA ILE A 35 -1.90 -8.03 2.15
C ILE A 35 -2.54 -9.40 1.92
N ALA A 36 -3.83 -9.45 1.56
CA ALA A 36 -4.54 -10.70 1.28
C ALA A 36 -3.94 -11.50 0.10
N ARG A 37 -3.15 -10.86 -0.77
CA ARG A 37 -2.44 -11.50 -1.87
C ARG A 37 -1.00 -11.89 -1.52
N GLY A 38 -0.60 -11.73 -0.26
CA GLY A 38 0.73 -12.08 0.23
C GLY A 38 1.81 -11.05 -0.09
N HIS A 39 1.44 -9.81 -0.43
CA HIS A 39 2.41 -8.74 -0.60
C HIS A 39 2.88 -8.20 0.76
N ASN A 40 4.16 -7.80 0.84
CA ASN A 40 4.65 -6.96 1.93
C ASN A 40 4.23 -5.51 1.67
N VAL A 41 3.46 -4.92 2.58
CA VAL A 41 2.89 -3.58 2.41
C VAL A 41 3.37 -2.68 3.54
N ILE A 42 3.93 -1.53 3.19
CA ILE A 42 4.33 -0.47 4.11
C ILE A 42 3.28 0.64 4.02
N THR A 43 2.66 1.00 5.14
CA THR A 43 1.58 2.00 5.16
C THR A 43 2.09 3.39 5.54
N VAL A 44 1.59 4.41 4.85
CA VAL A 44 1.89 5.83 5.13
C VAL A 44 0.59 6.62 5.20
N ASP A 45 0.40 7.38 6.28
CA ASP A 45 -0.78 8.25 6.45
C ASP A 45 -0.53 9.28 7.57
N LEU A 46 -1.47 10.19 7.80
CA LEU A 46 -1.49 11.14 8.91
C LEU A 46 -1.72 10.48 10.27
N HIS A 47 -2.36 9.31 10.29
CA HIS A 47 -2.65 8.52 11.49
C HIS A 47 -2.81 7.03 11.13
N ASP A 48 -2.78 6.13 12.12
CA ASP A 48 -3.05 4.69 11.93
C ASP A 48 -2.24 4.00 10.81
N ALA A 49 -0.98 4.40 10.62
CA ALA A 49 -0.08 3.86 9.63
C ALA A 49 1.31 3.56 10.23
N GLU A 50 2.05 2.64 9.61
CA GLU A 50 3.42 2.28 10.00
C GLU A 50 4.34 3.51 9.96
N ILE A 51 4.23 4.31 8.90
CA ILE A 51 4.87 5.62 8.79
C ILE A 51 3.78 6.69 8.96
N THR A 52 3.72 7.27 10.15
CA THR A 52 2.77 8.35 10.45
C THR A 52 3.42 9.71 10.18
N CYS A 53 3.04 10.39 9.09
CA CYS A 53 3.59 11.69 8.72
C CYS A 53 2.66 12.52 7.80
N ASP A 54 2.86 13.85 7.80
CA ASP A 54 2.16 14.76 6.89
C ASP A 54 2.91 14.96 5.56
N LEU A 55 2.47 14.24 4.53
CA LEU A 55 3.02 14.32 3.17
C LEU A 55 2.76 15.67 2.46
N GLY A 56 1.87 16.52 3.00
CA GLY A 56 1.70 17.90 2.56
C GLY A 56 2.94 18.76 2.82
N THR A 57 3.73 18.42 3.84
CA THR A 57 4.95 19.16 4.21
C THR A 57 6.21 18.58 3.57
N VAL A 58 7.23 19.43 3.39
CA VAL A 58 8.57 18.97 2.94
C VAL A 58 9.17 18.00 3.96
N VAL A 59 8.97 18.26 5.26
CA VAL A 59 9.51 17.43 6.35
C VAL A 59 8.87 16.05 6.34
N GLY A 60 7.54 15.95 6.22
CA GLY A 60 6.85 14.66 6.18
C GLY A 60 7.19 13.85 4.91
N ARG A 61 7.36 14.50 3.75
CA ARG A 61 7.87 13.79 2.56
C ARG A 61 9.29 13.26 2.75
N ARG A 62 10.17 13.99 3.45
CA ARG A 62 11.51 13.50 3.78
C ARG A 62 11.50 12.37 4.80
N HIS A 63 10.54 12.36 5.72
CA HIS A 63 10.36 11.28 6.68
C HIS A 63 9.94 9.97 5.99
N ALA A 64 9.18 10.05 4.91
CA ALA A 64 8.66 8.89 4.18
C ALA A 64 9.64 8.28 3.14
N LEU A 65 10.87 8.80 3.01
CA LEU A 65 11.91 8.33 2.09
C LEU A 65 13.05 7.64 2.85
#